data_AF-A0A7S3JCW9-F1
#
_entry.id   AF-A0A7S3JCW9-F1
#
_cell.length_a   1.000
_cell.length_b   1.000
_cell.length_c   1.000
_cell.angle_alpha   90.00
_cell.angle_beta   90.00
_cell.angle_gamma   90.00
#
_symmetry.space_group_name_H-M   'P 1'
#
loop_
_entity.id
_entity.type
_entity.pdbx_description
1 polymer ?
#
loop_
_entity_poly.entity_id
_entity_poly.type
_entity_poly.pdbx_seq_one_letter_code
_entity_poly.pdbx_strand_id
1 'polypeptide(L)'
;ENFKHSLVDKSLVERGLQKNQEYKLKDEIQVSVDVYEKVNGLWVPFKVNDIEMQFIMLDPYVRVILENKVDSQYTTKFNVPDHNGVYKFMVDYNKHGYTHLHFEEIAPVRVLNHDEFPRFVPSAYPYHGAVLLVILGFLAFSIKFFTLSDGKEKEKEKVKKD
;
A
#
# COMPACT_ATOMS: atom_id res chain seq x y z
N GLU A 1 11.33 -0.55 -23.54
CA GLU A 1 10.98 0.65 -22.73
C GLU A 1 12.17 0.98 -21.86
N ASN A 2 12.71 2.19 -22.00
CA ASN A 2 13.92 2.65 -21.29
C ASN A 2 13.62 3.19 -19.89
N PHE A 3 12.33 3.24 -19.52
CA PHE A 3 11.85 3.56 -18.19
C PHE A 3 11.13 2.33 -17.63
N LYS A 4 11.42 1.98 -16.38
CA LYS A 4 10.82 0.84 -15.69
C LYS A 4 10.51 1.26 -14.27
N HIS A 5 9.32 0.90 -13.80
CA HIS A 5 8.90 1.12 -12.43
C HIS A 5 8.30 -0.16 -11.86
N SER A 6 8.54 -0.43 -10.58
CA SER A 6 8.04 -1.63 -9.91
C SER A 6 7.97 -1.44 -8.40
N LEU A 7 7.06 -2.16 -7.75
CA LEU A 7 7.06 -2.26 -6.28
C LEU A 7 8.34 -2.97 -5.80
N VAL A 8 8.95 -2.47 -4.73
CA VAL A 8 10.14 -3.10 -4.13
C VAL A 8 9.77 -4.44 -3.48
N ASP A 9 8.64 -4.50 -2.80
CA ASP A 9 8.14 -5.73 -2.18
C ASP A 9 7.46 -6.62 -3.24
N LYS A 10 8.26 -7.50 -3.85
CA LYS A 10 7.82 -8.46 -4.87
C LYS A 10 7.00 -9.63 -4.32
N SER A 11 6.92 -9.78 -2.99
CA SER A 11 6.19 -10.91 -2.36
C SER A 11 4.67 -10.88 -2.64
N LEU A 12 4.13 -9.72 -3.02
CA LEU A 12 2.74 -9.57 -3.45
C LEU A 12 2.55 -9.90 -4.94
N VAL A 13 3.56 -9.64 -5.77
CA VAL A 13 3.52 -9.85 -7.23
C VAL A 13 3.63 -11.34 -7.59
N GLU A 14 4.42 -12.12 -6.84
CA GLU A 14 4.56 -13.57 -7.02
C GLU A 14 3.29 -14.37 -6.69
N ARG A 15 2.32 -13.77 -5.99
CA ARG A 15 1.01 -14.38 -5.70
C ARG A 15 0.02 -14.34 -6.87
N GLY A 16 0.46 -13.90 -8.06
CA GLY A 16 -0.33 -13.97 -9.31
C GLY A 16 -1.52 -13.01 -9.37
N LEU A 17 -1.58 -12.02 -8.48
CA LEU A 17 -2.71 -11.11 -8.34
C LEU A 17 -2.26 -9.69 -8.72
N GLN A 18 -2.59 -9.31 -9.96
CA GLN A 18 -2.49 -7.99 -10.63
C GLN A 18 -1.40 -7.85 -11.70
N LYS A 19 -1.90 -7.78 -12.96
CA LYS A 19 -1.18 -7.35 -14.17
C LYS A 19 -1.28 -5.83 -14.39
N ASN A 20 -2.19 -5.15 -13.68
CA ASN A 20 -2.26 -3.69 -13.60
C ASN A 20 -1.57 -3.23 -12.32
N GLN A 21 -0.42 -2.57 -12.45
CA GLN A 21 0.32 -2.00 -11.32
C GLN A 21 -0.36 -0.70 -10.86
N GLU A 22 -1.42 -0.84 -10.07
CA GLU A 22 -1.95 0.29 -9.30
C GLU A 22 -1.12 0.45 -8.02
N TYR A 23 -0.62 1.67 -7.80
CA TYR A 23 0.14 1.99 -6.60
C TYR A 23 -0.79 2.35 -5.44
N LYS A 24 -0.36 2.05 -4.22
CA LYS A 24 -1.09 2.42 -3.00
C LYS A 24 -0.33 3.47 -2.22
N LEU A 25 -1.05 4.16 -1.35
CA LEU A 25 -0.43 5.01 -0.33
C LEU A 25 0.61 4.21 0.45
N LYS A 26 1.80 4.83 0.67
CA LYS A 26 2.93 4.26 1.42
C LYS A 26 3.61 3.05 0.77
N ASP A 27 3.28 2.69 -0.47
CA ASP A 27 4.04 1.69 -1.21
C ASP A 27 5.47 2.20 -1.47
N GLU A 28 6.44 1.30 -1.42
CA GLU A 28 7.83 1.60 -1.84
C GLU A 28 8.00 1.23 -3.32
N ILE A 29 8.33 2.23 -4.14
CA ILE A 29 8.50 2.10 -5.58
C ILE A 29 9.99 2.19 -5.91
N GLN A 30 10.46 1.26 -6.74
CA GLN A 30 11.75 1.34 -7.42
C GLN A 30 11.54 1.77 -8.87
N VAL A 31 12.25 2.82 -9.27
CA VAL A 31 12.27 3.34 -10.64
C VAL A 31 13.65 3.12 -11.23
N SER A 32 13.70 2.79 -12.51
CA SER A 32 14.92 2.59 -13.28
C SER A 32 14.79 3.25 -14.65
N VAL A 33 15.83 3.99 -15.04
CA VAL A 33 15.91 4.71 -16.32
C VAL A 33 17.23 4.39 -16.99
N ASP A 34 17.19 3.97 -18.25
CA ASP A 34 18.38 3.71 -19.05
C ASP A 34 18.65 4.92 -19.95
N VAL A 35 19.81 5.59 -19.77
CA VAL A 35 20.17 6.81 -20.52
C VAL A 35 21.48 6.62 -21.28
N TYR A 36 21.45 7.00 -22.55
CA TYR A 36 22.56 6.85 -23.48
C TYR A 36 22.87 8.17 -24.19
N GLU A 37 24.14 8.38 -24.51
CA GLU A 37 24.62 9.48 -25.33
C GLU A 37 25.24 8.95 -26.62
N LYS A 38 25.26 9.77 -27.67
CA LYS A 38 25.81 9.38 -28.97
C LYS A 38 27.16 10.07 -29.18
N VAL A 39 28.25 9.30 -29.08
CA VAL A 39 29.63 9.77 -29.26
C VAL A 39 30.23 9.11 -30.50
N ASN A 40 30.70 9.92 -31.45
CA ASN A 40 31.31 9.45 -32.71
C ASN A 40 30.46 8.42 -33.48
N GLY A 41 29.13 8.57 -33.45
CA GLY A 41 28.19 7.68 -34.13
C GLY A 41 27.78 6.43 -33.35
N LEU A 42 28.43 6.15 -32.21
CA LEU A 42 28.14 5.01 -31.34
C LEU A 42 27.33 5.47 -30.11
N TRP A 43 26.36 4.65 -29.70
CA TRP A 43 25.62 4.87 -28.45
C TRP A 43 26.45 4.32 -27.28
N VAL A 44 26.79 5.20 -26.35
CA VAL A 44 27.54 4.87 -25.14
C VAL A 44 26.72 5.26 -23.91
N PRO A 45 26.95 4.62 -22.76
CA PRO A 45 26.32 5.01 -21.51
C PRO A 45 26.52 6.46 -21.14
N PHE A 46 25.44 7.16 -20.80
CA PHE A 46 25.55 8.50 -20.26
C PHE A 46 25.92 8.44 -18.78
N LYS A 47 27.02 9.08 -18.39
CA LYS A 47 27.56 9.06 -17.01
C LYS A 47 27.53 10.44 -16.37
N VAL A 48 26.41 10.75 -15.74
CA VAL A 48 26.18 11.96 -14.93
C VAL A 48 25.56 11.62 -13.58
N ASN A 49 25.61 12.55 -12.63
CA ASN A 49 25.06 12.37 -11.27
C ASN A 49 23.91 13.36 -10.95
N ASP A 50 23.40 14.06 -11.96
CA ASP A 50 22.43 15.14 -11.79
C ASP A 50 21.11 14.90 -12.52
N ILE A 51 20.82 13.65 -12.89
CA ILE A 51 19.50 13.27 -13.42
C ILE A 51 18.53 13.20 -12.25
N GLU A 52 17.45 13.97 -12.36
CA GLU A 52 16.41 14.06 -11.37
C GLU A 52 15.14 13.37 -11.88
N MET A 53 14.46 12.65 -10.99
CA MET A 53 13.12 12.16 -11.19
C MET A 53 12.17 12.85 -10.21
N GLN A 54 11.02 13.24 -10.73
CA GLN A 54 9.94 13.85 -9.97
C GLN A 54 8.70 12.95 -10.00
N PHE A 55 8.05 12.83 -8.86
CA PHE A 55 6.74 12.21 -8.73
C PHE A 55 5.72 13.30 -8.42
N ILE A 56 4.88 13.64 -9.40
CA ILE A 56 4.12 14.89 -9.42
C ILE A 56 2.62 14.66 -9.67
N MET A 57 1.77 15.57 -9.19
CA MET A 57 0.35 15.67 -9.62
C MET A 57 0.09 17.04 -10.24
N LEU A 58 -0.08 18.05 -9.39
CA LEU A 58 -0.09 19.48 -9.74
C LEU A 58 1.27 20.10 -9.43
N ASP A 59 1.78 19.81 -8.23
CA ASP A 59 3.10 20.18 -7.75
C ASP A 59 3.96 18.92 -7.51
N PRO A 60 5.30 19.03 -7.49
CA PRO A 60 6.16 17.90 -7.21
C PRO A 60 6.12 17.52 -5.72
N TYR A 61 5.65 16.30 -5.45
CA TYR A 61 5.62 15.73 -4.09
C TYR A 61 6.95 15.10 -3.70
N VAL A 62 7.58 14.40 -4.65
CA VAL A 62 8.87 13.76 -4.45
C VAL A 62 9.79 14.21 -5.56
N ARG A 63 11.01 14.61 -5.18
CA ARG A 63 12.10 14.98 -6.07
C ARG A 63 13.34 14.25 -5.60
N VAL A 64 13.87 13.38 -6.45
CA VAL A 64 15.02 12.54 -6.11
C VAL A 64 16.01 12.49 -7.26
N ILE A 65 17.29 12.57 -6.92
CA ILE A 65 18.38 12.35 -7.87
C ILE A 65 18.52 10.84 -8.08
N LEU A 66 18.65 10.41 -9.32
CA LEU A 66 18.84 9.01 -9.66
C LEU A 66 20.31 8.61 -9.50
N GLU A 67 20.54 7.44 -8.90
CA GLU A 67 21.89 6.91 -8.71
C GLU A 67 22.26 6.00 -9.88
N ASN A 68 23.48 6.16 -10.43
CA ASN A 68 23.98 5.28 -11.48
C ASN A 68 24.43 3.94 -10.88
N LYS A 69 23.70 2.86 -11.16
CA LYS A 69 23.97 1.53 -10.59
C LYS A 69 24.74 0.63 -11.55
N VAL A 70 24.41 0.67 -12.84
CA VAL A 70 25.01 -0.18 -13.89
C VAL A 70 25.21 0.66 -15.14
N ASP A 71 26.35 1.34 -15.25
CA ASP A 71 26.95 1.90 -16.47
C ASP A 71 25.96 2.31 -17.59
N SER A 72 24.85 3.00 -17.25
CA SER A 72 23.75 3.53 -18.10
C SER A 72 22.39 3.47 -17.39
N GLN A 73 22.25 2.57 -16.42
CA GLN A 73 21.05 2.38 -15.64
C GLN A 73 21.07 3.21 -14.35
N TYR A 74 20.17 4.18 -14.33
CA TYR A 74 19.86 5.05 -13.21
C TYR A 74 18.73 4.44 -12.40
N THR A 75 18.87 4.36 -11.08
CA THR A 75 17.86 3.76 -10.20
C THR A 75 17.64 4.62 -8.96
N THR A 76 16.41 4.65 -8.48
CA THR A 76 16.09 5.21 -7.17
C THR A 76 14.95 4.44 -6.52
N LYS A 77 14.81 4.59 -5.21
CA LYS A 77 13.70 4.06 -4.42
C LYS A 77 13.10 5.17 -3.61
N PHE A 78 11.77 5.23 -3.57
CA PHE A 78 11.06 6.21 -2.78
C PHE A 78 9.69 5.67 -2.34
N ASN A 79 9.14 6.27 -1.30
CA ASN A 79 7.81 5.94 -0.80
C ASN A 79 6.77 6.86 -1.44
N VAL A 80 5.63 6.29 -1.80
CA VAL A 80 4.48 7.04 -2.28
C VAL A 80 3.96 7.98 -1.17
N PRO A 81 3.73 9.27 -1.47
CA PRO A 81 3.20 10.23 -0.51
C PRO A 81 1.79 9.89 -0.01
N ASP A 82 1.40 10.46 1.14
CA ASP A 82 0.13 10.20 1.83
C ASP A 82 -1.11 10.86 1.17
N HIS A 83 -1.05 11.19 -0.12
CA HIS A 83 -2.18 11.77 -0.85
C HIS A 83 -2.53 10.91 -2.06
N ASN A 84 -3.80 10.57 -2.23
CA ASN A 84 -4.28 9.79 -3.37
C ASN A 84 -4.50 10.66 -4.59
N GLY A 85 -4.45 10.07 -5.78
CA GLY A 85 -4.68 10.81 -7.02
C GLY A 85 -3.92 10.21 -8.19
N VAL A 86 -3.90 10.95 -9.29
CA VAL A 86 -3.23 10.54 -10.53
C VAL A 86 -1.89 11.23 -10.59
N TYR A 87 -0.83 10.49 -10.23
CA TYR A 87 0.53 10.99 -10.30
C TYR A 87 1.13 10.77 -11.68
N LYS A 88 2.27 11.41 -11.89
CA LYS A 88 3.15 11.16 -13.02
C LYS A 88 4.57 10.98 -12.53
N PHE A 89 5.26 10.00 -13.09
CA PHE A 89 6.71 9.99 -13.10
C PHE A 89 7.17 10.96 -14.17
N MET A 90 7.98 11.94 -13.80
CA MET A 90 8.55 12.92 -14.70
C MET A 90 10.06 12.90 -14.59
N VAL A 91 10.74 12.79 -15.72
CA VAL A 91 12.19 12.99 -15.84
C VAL A 91 12.39 14.08 -16.87
N ASP A 92 12.90 15.22 -16.41
CA ASP A 92 13.20 16.38 -17.26
C ASP A 92 14.67 16.75 -17.11
N TYR A 93 15.44 16.50 -18.16
CA TYR A 93 16.86 16.83 -18.23
C TYR A 93 17.10 17.86 -19.34
N ASN A 94 17.16 19.13 -18.92
CA ASN A 94 17.45 20.26 -19.79
C ASN A 94 18.80 20.89 -19.41
N LYS A 95 19.85 20.58 -20.19
CA LYS A 95 21.20 21.11 -20.01
C LYS A 95 21.73 21.66 -21.31
N HIS A 96 22.44 22.78 -21.22
CA HIS A 96 23.11 23.36 -22.38
C HIS A 96 24.14 22.39 -22.97
N GLY A 97 24.14 22.23 -24.30
CA GLY A 97 25.01 21.29 -25.00
C GLY A 97 24.48 19.86 -25.09
N TYR A 98 23.38 19.53 -24.42
CA TYR A 98 22.71 18.24 -24.53
C TYR A 98 21.33 18.35 -25.18
N THR A 99 20.83 17.23 -25.68
CA THR A 99 19.44 17.14 -26.15
C THR A 99 18.52 17.15 -24.94
N HIS A 100 17.42 17.89 -25.02
CA HIS A 100 16.39 17.91 -23.99
C HIS A 100 15.75 16.53 -23.88
N LEU A 101 15.86 15.90 -22.70
CA LEU A 101 15.21 14.63 -22.41
C LEU A 101 14.00 14.91 -21.53
N HIS A 102 12.81 14.64 -22.05
CA HIS A 102 11.56 14.79 -21.32
C HIS A 102 10.76 13.50 -21.42
N PHE A 103 10.43 12.94 -20.27
CA PHE A 103 9.65 11.71 -20.15
C PHE A 103 8.59 11.89 -19.06
N GLU A 104 7.36 11.50 -19.38
CA GLU A 104 6.24 11.48 -18.46
C GLU A 104 5.49 10.15 -18.58
N GLU A 105 5.21 9.51 -17.44
CA GLU A 105 4.35 8.33 -17.37
C GLU A 105 3.33 8.48 -16.24
N ILE A 106 2.05 8.24 -16.55
CA ILE A 106 0.95 8.40 -15.61
C ILE A 106 0.85 7.16 -14.72
N ALA A 107 0.81 7.39 -13.41
CA ALA A 107 0.75 6.36 -12.38
C ALA A 107 -0.37 6.70 -11.38
N PRO A 108 -1.53 6.03 -11.44
CA PRO A 108 -2.59 6.23 -10.46
C PRO A 108 -2.20 5.66 -9.10
N VAL A 109 -2.43 6.44 -8.05
CA VAL A 109 -2.23 6.07 -6.65
C VAL A 109 -3.58 6.00 -5.95
N ARG A 110 -3.91 4.83 -5.43
CA ARG A 110 -5.14 4.58 -4.67
C ARG A 110 -4.91 4.57 -3.16
N VAL A 111 -5.99 4.76 -2.41
CA VAL A 111 -6.04 4.56 -0.97
C VAL A 111 -6.03 3.06 -0.65
N LEU A 112 -5.66 2.72 0.59
CA LEU A 112 -5.84 1.37 1.12
C LEU A 112 -7.32 0.97 1.12
N ASN A 113 -7.59 -0.25 0.70
CA ASN A 113 -8.92 -0.83 0.77
C ASN A 113 -9.27 -1.21 2.21
N HIS A 114 -10.57 -1.36 2.49
CA HIS A 114 -11.07 -1.71 3.83
C HIS A 114 -10.51 -3.04 4.39
N ASP A 115 -10.08 -3.95 3.51
CA ASP A 115 -9.53 -5.25 3.86
C ASP A 115 -8.02 -5.23 4.12
N GLU A 116 -7.32 -4.19 3.67
CA GLU A 116 -5.87 -4.00 3.74
C GLU A 116 -5.40 -3.34 5.04
N PHE A 117 -6.32 -2.82 5.86
CA PHE A 117 -5.98 -2.27 7.17
C PHE A 117 -5.50 -3.36 8.15
N PRO A 118 -4.56 -3.04 9.06
CA PRO A 118 -4.08 -4.00 10.05
C PRO A 118 -5.23 -4.44 10.96
N ARG A 119 -5.40 -5.76 11.10
CA ARG A 119 -6.40 -6.37 12.00
C ARG A 119 -5.74 -6.78 13.30
N PHE A 120 -6.53 -6.84 14.38
CA PHE A 120 -6.06 -7.25 15.71
C PHE A 120 -4.93 -6.38 16.27
N VAL A 121 -5.13 -5.06 16.23
CA VAL A 121 -4.20 -4.11 16.85
C VAL A 121 -4.17 -4.34 18.37
N PRO A 122 -2.99 -4.42 19.03
CA PRO A 122 -2.91 -4.74 20.45
C PRO A 122 -3.71 -3.81 21.37
N SER A 123 -3.81 -2.54 21.00
CA SER A 123 -4.63 -1.54 21.72
C SER A 123 -6.13 -1.84 21.68
N ALA A 124 -6.59 -2.66 20.74
CA ALA A 124 -7.99 -3.03 20.58
C ALA A 124 -8.41 -4.27 21.39
N TYR A 125 -7.46 -5.00 22.00
CA TYR A 125 -7.77 -6.23 22.75
C TYR A 125 -8.78 -6.07 23.90
N PRO A 126 -8.79 -4.98 24.68
CA PRO A 126 -9.82 -4.77 25.69
C PRO A 126 -11.25 -4.80 25.11
N TYR A 127 -11.46 -4.26 23.90
CA TYR A 127 -12.77 -4.27 23.24
C TYR A 127 -13.17 -5.66 22.76
N HIS A 128 -12.21 -6.40 22.19
CA HIS A 128 -12.44 -7.80 21.79
C HIS A 128 -12.82 -8.68 23.00
N GLY A 129 -12.14 -8.49 24.13
CA GLY A 129 -12.47 -9.17 25.38
C GLY A 129 -13.85 -8.79 25.92
N ALA A 130 -14.21 -7.50 25.89
CA ALA A 130 -15.53 -7.04 26.36
C ALA A 130 -16.69 -7.67 25.57
N VAL A 131 -16.59 -7.74 24.24
CA VAL A 131 -17.62 -8.40 23.40
C VAL A 131 -17.77 -9.88 23.76
N LEU A 132 -16.64 -10.59 23.94
CA LEU A 132 -16.63 -11.98 24.36
C LEU A 132 -17.31 -12.16 25.72
N LEU A 133 -17.02 -11.29 26.69
CA LEU A 133 -17.65 -11.31 28.02
C LEU A 133 -19.16 -11.08 27.95
N VAL A 134 -19.64 -10.16 27.10
CA VAL A 134 -21.08 -9.91 26.91
C VAL A 134 -21.78 -11.15 26.33
N ILE A 135 -21.17 -11.80 25.33
CA ILE A 135 -21.71 -13.03 24.73
C ILE A 135 -21.80 -14.14 25.78
N LEU A 136 -20.71 -14.38 26.54
CA LEU A 136 -20.70 -15.38 27.61
C LEU A 136 -21.68 -15.05 28.73
N GLY A 137 -21.78 -13.79 29.13
CA GLY A 137 -22.71 -13.32 30.16
C GLY A 137 -24.16 -13.53 29.74
N PHE A 138 -24.51 -13.22 28.50
CA PHE A 138 -25.85 -13.45 27.97
C PHE A 138 -26.19 -14.94 27.87
N LEU A 139 -25.24 -15.78 27.45
CA LEU A 139 -25.42 -17.23 27.41
C LEU A 139 -25.62 -17.80 28.82
N ALA A 140 -24.78 -17.42 29.79
CA ALA A 140 -24.89 -17.85 31.17
C ALA A 140 -26.22 -17.40 31.81
N PHE A 141 -26.63 -16.16 31.54
CA PHE A 141 -27.92 -15.63 31.95
C PHE A 141 -29.08 -16.45 31.37
N SER A 142 -29.05 -16.72 30.06
CA SER A 142 -30.11 -17.48 29.38
C SER A 142 -30.23 -18.89 29.95
N ILE A 143 -29.12 -19.62 30.13
CA ILE A 143 -29.11 -20.96 30.72
C ILE A 143 -29.71 -20.95 32.13
N LYS A 144 -29.29 -19.99 32.96
CA LYS A 144 -29.81 -19.87 34.33
C LYS A 144 -31.30 -19.48 34.34
N PHE A 145 -31.71 -18.59 33.45
CA PHE A 145 -33.10 -18.16 33.34
C PHE A 145 -34.03 -19.32 32.99
N PHE A 146 -33.67 -20.15 32.01
CA PHE A 146 -34.47 -21.32 31.63
C PHE A 146 -34.56 -22.36 32.75
N THR A 147 -33.45 -22.71 33.41
CA THR A 147 -33.46 -23.69 34.52
C THR A 147 -34.25 -23.21 35.74
N LEU A 148 -34.26 -21.90 36.04
CA LEU A 148 -35.10 -21.32 37.09
C LEU A 148 -36.58 -21.24 36.70
N SER A 149 -36.90 -21.05 35.42
CA SER A 149 -38.28 -21.00 34.93
C SER A 149 -38.96 -22.36 35.07
N ASP A 150 -38.27 -23.44 34.71
CA ASP A 150 -38.76 -24.83 34.86
C ASP A 150 -39.05 -25.19 36.33
N GLY A 151 -38.27 -24.65 37.27
CA GLY A 151 -38.49 -24.86 38.71
C GLY A 151 -39.77 -24.20 39.24
N LYS A 152 -40.12 -23.01 38.73
CA LYS A 152 -41.30 -22.25 39.18
C LYS A 152 -42.63 -22.83 38.69
N GLU A 153 -42.65 -23.46 37.51
CA GLU A 153 -43.86 -24.13 37.02
C GLU A 153 -44.17 -25.39 37.84
N LYS A 154 -43.14 -26.19 38.15
CA LYS A 154 -43.30 -27.40 38.97
C LYS A 154 -43.73 -27.12 40.42
N GLU A 155 -43.36 -25.96 40.97
CA GLU A 155 -43.79 -25.54 42.30
C GLU A 155 -45.25 -25.07 42.31
N LYS A 156 -45.69 -24.33 41.28
CA LYS A 156 -47.10 -23.93 41.11
C LYS A 156 -48.04 -25.11 40.86
N GLU A 157 -47.58 -26.14 40.15
CA GLU A 157 -48.36 -27.34 39.87
C GLU A 157 -48.55 -28.22 41.12
N LYS A 158 -47.58 -28.22 42.05
CA LYS A 158 -47.73 -28.90 43.36
C LYS A 158 -48.71 -28.19 44.27
N VAL A 159 -48.63 -26.86 44.38
CA VAL A 159 -49.52 -26.06 45.25
C VAL A 159 -50.99 -26.07 44.80
N LYS A 160 -51.27 -26.37 43.53
CA LYS A 160 -52.65 -26.52 43.01
C LYS A 160 -53.27 -27.90 43.23
N LYS A 161 -52.46 -28.88 43.66
CA LYS A 161 -52.85 -30.29 43.80
C LYS A 161 -53.12 -30.69 45.25
N ASP A 162 -52.74 -29.84 46.20
CA ASP A 162 -53.13 -29.86 47.62
C ASP A 162 -54.37 -28.99 47.84
#